data_AF-A0A3B9RCY9-F1
#
_entry.id   AF-A0A3B9RCY9-F1
#
_cell.length_a   1.000
_cell.length_b   1.000
_cell.length_c   1.000
_cell.angle_alpha   90.00
_cell.angle_beta   90.00
_cell.angle_gamma   90.00
#
_symmetry.space_group_name_H-M   'P 1'
#
loop_
_entity.id
_entity.type
_entity.pdbx_description
1 polymer ?
#
loop_
_entity_poly.entity_id
_entity_poly.type
_entity_poly.pdbx_seq_one_letter_code
_entity_poly.pdbx_strand_id
1 'polypeptide(L)'
;LLVLAASTLKDTLNSGLAREYILEHELNQLAQTPRWVDGSGLSRYNLFTPQNMVHVLNELFVLVPKERLYSIFPAGGLSGTLKNRFKGVDQPYIFAKSGSLSNNYCLSGYLLTKSGKTLIFSFMNNHYKNATSDERTQLELMLQTLRDNY
;
A
#
# COMPACT_ATOMS: atom_id res chain seq x y z
N LEU A 1 -15.58 2.75 -5.48
CA LEU A 1 -15.18 3.16 -4.11
C LEU A 1 -14.97 4.67 -3.99
N LEU A 2 -14.02 5.30 -4.71
CA LEU A 2 -13.78 6.75 -4.60
C LEU A 2 -15.01 7.61 -4.98
N VAL A 3 -15.80 7.19 -5.97
CA VAL A 3 -17.05 7.86 -6.35
C VAL A 3 -18.15 7.73 -5.28
N LEU A 4 -18.15 6.62 -4.53
CA LEU A 4 -19.07 6.42 -3.39
C LEU A 4 -18.62 7.23 -2.15
N ALA A 5 -17.31 7.40 -1.98
CA ALA A 5 -16.77 8.36 -1.00
C ALA A 5 -17.13 9.80 -1.40
N ALA A 6 -17.11 10.13 -2.70
CA ALA A 6 -17.53 11.45 -3.18
C ALA A 6 -18.98 11.75 -2.82
N SER A 7 -19.91 10.83 -3.08
CA SER A 7 -21.32 11.02 -2.74
C SER A 7 -21.58 11.16 -1.23
N THR A 8 -20.73 10.59 -0.38
CA THR A 8 -20.86 10.73 1.09
C THR A 8 -20.22 12.01 1.63
N LEU A 9 -19.15 12.50 1.00
CA LEU A 9 -18.43 13.71 1.42
C LEU A 9 -19.07 15.01 0.89
N LYS A 10 -19.53 15.01 -0.36
CA LYS A 10 -20.18 16.13 -1.01
C LYS A 10 -21.16 15.54 -2.00
N ASP A 11 -22.46 15.54 -1.69
CA ASP A 11 -23.65 14.98 -2.36
C ASP A 11 -23.69 15.05 -3.92
N THR A 12 -22.62 14.59 -4.55
CA THR A 12 -22.19 14.80 -5.93
C THR A 12 -21.26 13.64 -6.32
N LEU A 13 -21.41 13.12 -7.53
CA LEU A 13 -20.58 12.03 -8.05
C LEU A 13 -19.29 12.57 -8.69
N ASN A 14 -18.64 13.56 -8.07
CA ASN A 14 -17.44 14.19 -8.61
C ASN A 14 -16.18 13.72 -7.85
N SER A 15 -15.40 12.85 -8.50
CA SER A 15 -14.15 12.32 -7.94
C SER A 15 -13.03 13.36 -7.82
N GLY A 16 -13.09 14.49 -8.55
CA GLY A 16 -12.17 15.62 -8.38
C GLY A 16 -12.35 16.29 -7.02
N LEU A 17 -13.58 16.73 -6.74
CA LEU A 17 -13.91 17.41 -5.48
C LEU A 17 -13.63 16.55 -4.24
N ALA A 18 -13.88 15.23 -4.34
CA ALA A 18 -13.53 14.30 -3.27
C ALA A 18 -12.02 14.21 -3.02
N ARG A 19 -11.20 14.20 -4.08
CA ARG A 19 -9.74 14.16 -3.94
C ARG A 19 -9.20 15.45 -3.34
N GLU A 20 -9.66 16.60 -3.83
CA GLU A 20 -9.29 17.91 -3.29
C GLU A 20 -9.61 18.00 -1.80
N TYR A 21 -10.84 17.62 -1.42
CA TYR A 21 -11.26 17.59 -0.03
C TYR A 21 -10.34 16.69 0.83
N ILE A 22 -10.07 15.46 0.39
CA ILE A 22 -9.20 14.52 1.11
C ILE A 22 -7.78 15.08 1.24
N LEU A 23 -7.23 15.69 0.19
CA LEU A 23 -5.88 16.29 0.23
C LEU A 23 -5.80 17.47 1.21
N GLU A 24 -6.85 18.28 1.29
CA GLU A 24 -6.90 19.47 2.14
C GLU A 24 -7.23 19.16 3.61
N HIS A 25 -8.02 18.12 3.88
CA HIS A 25 -8.56 17.86 5.22
C HIS A 25 -7.96 16.63 5.88
N GLU A 26 -7.81 15.53 5.13
CA GLU A 26 -7.39 14.23 5.67
C GLU A 26 -5.90 13.98 5.47
N LEU A 27 -5.31 14.50 4.39
CA LEU A 27 -3.93 14.26 3.98
C LEU A 27 -3.09 15.55 3.96
N ASN A 28 -3.52 16.59 4.69
CA ASN A 28 -2.79 17.86 4.77
C ASN A 28 -1.45 17.77 5.51
N GLN A 29 -1.24 16.72 6.30
CA GLN A 29 0.02 16.45 7.01
C GLN A 29 1.06 15.71 6.16
N LEU A 30 0.75 15.39 4.90
CA LEU A 30 1.72 14.77 4.01
C LEU A 30 2.91 15.72 3.78
N ALA A 31 4.12 15.24 4.07
CA ALA A 31 5.36 16.01 3.88
C ALA A 31 5.55 16.51 2.44
N GLN A 32 4.96 15.81 1.47
CA GLN A 32 4.97 16.16 0.05
C GLN A 32 3.55 16.01 -0.48
N THR A 33 3.01 17.08 -1.08
CA THR A 33 1.70 17.04 -1.71
C THR A 33 1.74 16.12 -2.95
N PRO A 34 0.96 15.02 -2.97
CA PRO A 34 0.98 14.11 -4.10
C PRO A 34 0.14 14.65 -5.26
N ARG A 35 0.47 14.22 -6.49
CA ARG A 35 -0.42 14.41 -7.63
C ARG A 35 -1.38 13.24 -7.67
N TRP A 36 -2.64 13.44 -7.29
CA TRP A 36 -3.64 12.37 -7.28
C TRP A 36 -4.65 12.57 -8.42
N VAL A 37 -4.61 11.69 -9.43
CA VAL A 37 -5.40 11.80 -10.68
C VAL A 37 -6.59 10.84 -10.74
N ASP A 38 -6.51 9.66 -10.10
CA ASP A 38 -7.65 8.76 -9.95
C ASP A 38 -7.55 7.87 -8.70
N GLY A 39 -8.68 7.30 -8.29
CA GLY A 39 -8.74 6.42 -7.11
C GLY A 39 -8.37 4.95 -7.36
N SER A 40 -8.15 4.54 -8.61
CA SER A 40 -7.83 3.14 -8.94
C SER A 40 -6.32 2.88 -8.96
N GLY A 41 -5.52 3.92 -9.16
CA GLY A 41 -4.08 3.81 -9.38
C GLY A 41 -3.70 3.49 -10.84
N LEU A 42 -4.65 3.51 -11.78
CA LEU A 42 -4.38 3.20 -13.20
C LEU A 42 -3.75 4.37 -13.95
N SER A 43 -4.06 5.61 -13.56
CA SER A 43 -3.43 6.78 -14.13
C SER A 43 -1.95 6.81 -13.76
N ARG A 44 -1.11 6.89 -14.81
CA ARG A 44 0.33 7.11 -14.69
C ARG A 44 0.68 8.49 -14.11
N TYR A 45 -0.30 9.38 -14.01
CA TYR A 45 -0.15 10.70 -13.40
C TYR A 45 -0.41 10.71 -11.90
N ASN A 46 -0.77 9.56 -11.30
CA ASN A 46 -0.74 9.40 -9.85
C ASN A 46 0.73 9.39 -9.38
N LEU A 47 1.15 10.44 -8.69
CA LEU A 47 2.52 10.60 -8.18
C LEU A 47 2.45 10.73 -6.66
N PHE A 48 2.75 9.63 -5.98
CA PHE A 48 2.90 9.54 -4.53
C PHE A 48 4.31 9.07 -4.21
N THR A 49 4.87 9.53 -3.10
CA THR A 49 6.16 9.02 -2.60
C THR A 49 5.96 7.86 -1.63
N PRO A 50 6.98 7.01 -1.41
CA PRO A 50 6.90 5.97 -0.39
C PRO A 50 6.56 6.53 1.00
N GLN A 51 7.07 7.72 1.34
CA GLN A 51 6.76 8.40 2.59
C GLN A 51 5.29 8.78 2.70
N ASN A 52 4.65 9.23 1.60
CA ASN A 52 3.21 9.47 1.62
C ASN A 52 2.42 8.19 1.97
N MET A 53 2.79 7.06 1.34
CA MET A 53 2.09 5.80 1.59
C MET A 53 2.32 5.27 3.01
N VAL A 54 3.54 5.40 3.55
CA VAL A 54 3.81 5.04 4.95
C VAL A 54 3.00 5.89 5.90
N HIS A 55 2.86 7.19 5.65
CA HIS A 55 2.01 8.07 6.46
C HIS A 55 0.54 7.61 6.44
N VAL A 56 -0.03 7.39 5.26
CA VAL A 56 -1.42 6.89 5.14
C VAL A 56 -1.62 5.55 5.83
N LEU A 57 -0.67 4.62 5.68
CA LEU A 57 -0.72 3.33 6.37
C LEU A 57 -0.58 3.48 7.89
N ASN A 58 0.21 4.44 8.36
CA ASN A 58 0.33 4.74 9.78
C ASN A 58 -0.99 5.26 10.36
N GLU A 59 -1.63 6.22 9.70
CA GLU A 59 -2.96 6.71 10.12
C GLU A 59 -3.98 5.56 10.15
N LEU A 60 -3.98 4.70 9.12
CA LEU A 60 -4.85 3.55 9.08
C LEU A 60 -4.57 2.54 10.20
N PHE A 61 -3.29 2.35 10.56
CA PHE A 61 -2.87 1.48 11.65
C PHE A 61 -3.32 1.99 13.03
N VAL A 62 -3.40 3.31 13.21
CA VAL A 62 -3.90 3.94 14.44
C VAL A 62 -5.43 3.88 14.50
N LEU A 63 -6.11 4.15 13.37
CA LEU A 63 -7.57 4.30 13.32
C LEU A 63 -8.34 2.97 13.29
N VAL A 64 -7.74 1.90 12.75
CA VAL A 64 -8.45 0.63 12.50
C VAL A 64 -7.90 -0.48 13.38
N PRO A 65 -8.77 -1.23 14.11
CA PRO A 65 -8.35 -2.40 14.87
C PRO A 65 -7.58 -3.40 13.99
N LYS A 66 -6.52 -3.99 14.54
CA LYS A 66 -5.56 -4.83 13.78
C LYS A 66 -6.23 -5.98 13.06
N GLU A 67 -7.24 -6.60 13.67
CA GLU A 67 -7.98 -7.73 13.11
C GLU A 67 -8.68 -7.33 11.80
N ARG A 68 -9.37 -6.18 11.83
CA ARG A 68 -10.02 -5.62 10.64
C ARG A 68 -8.99 -5.15 9.64
N LEU A 69 -7.91 -4.52 10.09
CA LEU A 69 -6.85 -4.01 9.24
C LEU A 69 -6.21 -5.13 8.41
N TYR A 70 -5.85 -6.24 9.03
CA TYR A 70 -5.24 -7.36 8.33
C TYR A 70 -6.22 -8.12 7.43
N SER A 71 -7.53 -8.03 7.68
CA SER A 71 -8.55 -8.62 6.80
C SER A 71 -8.75 -7.87 5.47
N ILE A 72 -8.50 -6.56 5.42
CA ILE A 72 -8.74 -5.75 4.22
C ILE A 72 -7.55 -5.75 3.25
N PHE A 73 -6.38 -6.21 3.69
CA PHE A 73 -5.18 -6.34 2.86
C PHE A 73 -4.98 -7.79 2.37
N PRO A 74 -4.51 -7.99 1.13
CA PRO A 74 -4.01 -9.30 0.71
C PRO A 74 -2.91 -9.81 1.64
N ALA A 75 -3.01 -11.08 2.03
CA ALA A 75 -2.06 -11.73 2.93
C ALA A 75 -1.09 -12.62 2.14
N GLY A 76 0.20 -12.51 2.47
CA GLY A 76 1.28 -13.28 1.85
C GLY A 76 1.04 -14.79 1.94
N GLY A 77 1.13 -15.48 0.81
CA GLY A 77 0.91 -16.92 0.71
C GLY A 77 -0.54 -17.39 0.82
N LEU A 78 -1.51 -16.48 0.96
CA LEU A 78 -2.93 -16.84 1.17
C LEU A 78 -3.90 -16.21 0.18
N SER A 79 -3.82 -14.90 -0.07
CA SER A 79 -4.91 -14.20 -0.75
C SER A 79 -4.47 -13.14 -1.75
N GLY A 80 -5.40 -12.81 -2.66
CA GLY A 80 -5.25 -11.75 -3.65
C GLY A 80 -4.02 -11.94 -4.54
N THR A 81 -3.32 -10.84 -4.79
CA THR A 81 -2.11 -10.81 -5.62
C THR A 81 -0.87 -11.38 -4.93
N LEU A 82 -0.95 -11.70 -3.63
CA LEU A 82 0.14 -12.24 -2.84
C LEU A 82 0.00 -13.75 -2.56
N LYS A 83 -1.05 -14.41 -3.07
CA LYS A 83 -1.34 -15.84 -2.81
C LYS A 83 -0.16 -16.80 -3.01
N ASN A 84 0.72 -16.52 -3.98
CA ASN A 84 1.85 -17.39 -4.34
C ASN A 84 3.21 -16.82 -3.91
N ARG A 85 3.24 -15.76 -3.09
CA ARG A 85 4.45 -15.00 -2.74
C ARG A 85 4.41 -14.57 -1.28
N PHE A 86 5.57 -14.28 -0.69
CA PHE A 86 5.68 -13.85 0.71
C PHE A 86 5.03 -14.84 1.69
N LYS A 87 5.14 -16.14 1.39
CA LYS A 87 4.55 -17.20 2.22
C LYS A 87 5.30 -17.28 3.55
N GLY A 88 4.56 -17.19 4.66
CA GLY A 88 5.09 -17.46 5.99
C GLY A 88 5.17 -18.96 6.27
N VAL A 89 5.80 -19.33 7.39
CA VAL A 89 5.91 -20.75 7.80
C VAL A 89 4.55 -21.22 8.33
N ASP A 90 4.08 -20.63 9.44
CA ASP A 90 2.82 -21.00 10.08
C ASP A 90 1.68 -20.03 9.78
N GLN A 91 2.01 -18.74 9.63
CA GLN A 91 1.05 -17.66 9.40
C GLN A 91 1.63 -16.60 8.46
N PRO A 92 0.78 -15.82 7.77
CA PRO A 92 1.24 -14.70 6.96
C PRO A 92 1.99 -13.69 7.80
N TYR A 93 3.11 -13.20 7.26
CA TYR A 93 3.88 -12.13 7.87
C TYR A 93 3.79 -10.82 7.08
N ILE A 94 3.15 -10.83 5.91
CA ILE A 94 2.92 -9.66 5.06
C ILE A 94 1.43 -9.49 4.84
N PHE A 95 0.94 -8.27 5.07
CA PHE A 95 -0.40 -7.82 4.73
C PHE A 95 -0.26 -6.53 3.91
N ALA A 96 -0.34 -6.63 2.59
CA ALA A 96 0.06 -5.53 1.72
C ALA A 96 -0.72 -5.48 0.41
N LYS A 97 -0.85 -4.27 -0.13
CA LYS A 97 -1.45 -4.05 -1.44
C LYS A 97 -0.34 -3.93 -2.48
N SER A 98 -0.41 -4.77 -3.51
CA SER A 98 0.47 -4.64 -4.67
C SER A 98 -0.13 -3.71 -5.74
N GLY A 99 0.74 -3.00 -6.45
CA GLY A 99 0.45 -2.33 -7.71
C GLY A 99 1.50 -2.74 -8.74
N SER A 100 1.07 -3.09 -9.95
CA SER A 100 2.00 -3.42 -11.03
C SER A 100 1.49 -2.89 -12.36
N LEU A 101 2.36 -2.18 -13.06
CA LEU A 101 2.21 -1.77 -14.46
C LEU A 101 3.49 -2.17 -15.20
N SER A 102 3.53 -1.99 -16.52
CA SER A 102 4.76 -2.23 -17.28
C SER A 102 5.95 -1.48 -16.65
N ASN A 103 6.97 -2.24 -16.27
CA ASN A 103 8.23 -1.76 -15.68
C ASN A 103 8.10 -1.05 -14.32
N ASN A 104 6.95 -1.18 -13.65
CA ASN A 104 6.70 -0.58 -12.34
C ASN A 104 6.10 -1.61 -11.39
N TYR A 105 6.64 -1.68 -10.18
CA TYR A 105 6.15 -2.56 -9.13
C TYR A 105 6.19 -1.85 -7.79
N CYS A 106 5.03 -1.78 -7.16
CA CYS A 106 4.85 -1.21 -5.84
C CYS A 106 4.24 -2.25 -4.90
N LEU A 107 4.68 -2.23 -3.64
CA LEU A 107 4.12 -3.02 -2.56
C LEU A 107 4.18 -2.19 -1.29
N SER A 108 3.02 -1.92 -0.69
CA SER A 108 2.93 -1.13 0.55
C SER A 108 1.97 -1.80 1.51
N GLY A 109 2.32 -1.84 2.79
CA GLY A 109 1.52 -2.47 3.82
C GLY A 109 2.28 -2.72 5.11
N TYR A 110 1.92 -3.83 5.77
CA TYR A 110 2.41 -4.20 7.08
C TYR A 110 3.24 -5.48 7.02
N LEU A 111 4.33 -5.49 7.80
CA LEU A 111 5.19 -6.63 8.01
C LEU A 111 5.17 -7.00 9.50
N LEU A 112 4.81 -8.24 9.81
CA LEU A 112 4.91 -8.82 11.15
C LEU A 112 6.27 -9.48 11.31
N THR A 113 7.10 -8.93 12.21
CA THR A 113 8.44 -9.48 12.51
C THR A 113 8.36 -10.66 13.47
N LYS A 114 9.43 -11.45 13.54
CA LYS A 114 9.55 -12.54 14.52
C LYS A 114 9.63 -12.04 15.97
N SER A 115 10.12 -10.81 16.19
CA SER A 115 10.14 -10.20 17.52
C SER A 115 8.76 -9.76 18.02
N GLY A 116 7.72 -9.81 17.16
CA GLY A 116 6.37 -9.40 17.47
C GLY A 116 6.05 -7.94 17.13
N LYS A 117 7.02 -7.18 16.59
CA LYS A 117 6.78 -5.81 16.10
C LYS A 117 6.09 -5.83 14.74
N THR A 118 5.27 -4.81 14.49
CA THR A 118 4.72 -4.51 13.17
C THR A 118 5.52 -3.37 12.55
N LEU A 119 6.08 -3.61 11.35
CA LEU A 119 6.69 -2.57 10.52
C LEU A 119 5.69 -2.09 9.47
N ILE A 120 5.67 -0.79 9.23
CA ILE A 120 4.91 -0.17 8.14
C ILE A 120 5.89 0.15 7.03
N PHE A 121 5.61 -0.31 5.81
CA PHE A 121 6.54 -0.14 4.70
C PHE A 121 5.84 0.27 3.41
N SER A 122 6.61 0.92 2.54
CA SER A 122 6.23 1.16 1.15
C SER A 122 7.45 0.98 0.26
N PHE A 123 7.36 0.03 -0.66
CA PHE A 123 8.31 -0.19 -1.72
C PHE A 123 7.71 0.30 -3.03
N MET A 124 8.43 1.16 -3.76
CA MET A 124 8.04 1.65 -5.07
C MET A 124 9.26 1.60 -5.99
N ASN A 125 9.28 0.64 -6.90
CA ASN A 125 10.31 0.55 -7.92
C ASN A 125 9.70 0.86 -9.29
N ASN A 126 10.16 1.96 -9.89
CA ASN A 126 9.68 2.46 -11.16
C ASN A 126 10.78 2.38 -12.22
N HIS A 127 10.38 2.16 -13.47
CA HIS A 127 11.25 2.18 -14.64
C HIS A 127 12.41 1.15 -14.60
N TYR A 128 12.24 0.02 -13.92
CA TYR A 128 13.24 -1.05 -13.97
C TYR A 128 13.25 -1.74 -15.34
N LYS A 129 14.43 -2.22 -15.74
CA LYS A 129 14.64 -2.89 -17.04
C LYS A 129 14.51 -4.41 -16.95
N ASN A 130 14.59 -4.97 -15.74
CA ASN A 130 14.57 -6.40 -15.49
C ASN A 130 13.15 -6.98 -15.55
N ALA A 131 13.05 -8.31 -15.49
CA ALA A 131 11.76 -8.95 -15.36
C ALA A 131 11.13 -8.60 -14.01
N THR A 132 9.81 -8.36 -14.02
CA THR A 132 9.05 -8.03 -12.79
C THR A 132 9.13 -9.15 -11.73
N SER A 133 9.34 -10.40 -12.16
CA SER A 133 9.56 -11.54 -11.28
C SER A 133 10.79 -11.36 -10.40
N ASP A 134 11.86 -10.81 -10.95
CA ASP A 134 13.17 -10.72 -10.32
C ASP A 134 13.13 -9.64 -9.24
N GLU A 135 12.55 -8.48 -9.57
CA GLU A 135 12.28 -7.39 -8.63
C GLU A 135 11.44 -7.85 -7.44
N ARG A 136 10.40 -8.66 -7.70
CA ARG A 136 9.58 -9.24 -6.63
C ARG A 136 10.38 -10.19 -5.75
N THR A 137 11.28 -10.98 -6.32
CA THR A 137 12.12 -11.93 -5.57
C THR A 137 13.13 -11.21 -4.69
N GLN A 138 13.78 -10.17 -5.21
CA GLN A 138 14.68 -9.34 -4.40
C GLN A 138 13.94 -8.66 -3.24
N LEU A 139 12.75 -8.10 -3.52
CA LEU A 139 11.91 -7.53 -2.47
C LEU A 139 11.54 -8.56 -1.41
N GLU A 140 11.13 -9.75 -1.82
CA GLU A 140 10.76 -10.83 -0.90
C GLU A 140 11.91 -11.23 0.02
N LEU A 141 13.12 -11.39 -0.52
CA LEU A 141 14.31 -11.66 0.29
C LEU A 141 14.58 -10.53 1.30
N MET A 142 14.52 -9.27 0.85
CA MET A 142 14.72 -8.12 1.73
C MET A 142 13.70 -8.08 2.88
N LEU A 143 12.42 -8.32 2.59
CA LEU A 143 11.37 -8.35 3.61
C LEU A 143 11.52 -9.54 4.55
N GLN A 144 11.97 -10.71 4.07
CA GLN A 144 12.29 -11.84 4.95
C GLN A 144 13.44 -11.51 5.90
N THR A 145 14.49 -10.85 5.41
CA THR A 145 15.59 -10.38 6.26
C THR A 145 15.09 -9.40 7.33
N LEU A 146 14.25 -8.43 6.97
CA LEU A 146 13.67 -7.50 7.95
C LEU A 146 12.79 -8.21 8.98
N ARG A 147 11.97 -9.16 8.55
CA ARG A 147 11.15 -9.99 9.44
C ARG A 147 11.98 -10.71 10.50
N ASP A 148 13.11 -11.25 10.08
CA ASP A 148 13.91 -12.14 10.92
C ASP A 148 14.86 -11.39 11.86
N ASN A 149 15.17 -10.12 11.59
CA ASN A 149 16.20 -9.35 12.32
C ASN A 149 15.70 -8.15 13.15
N TYR A 150 14.41 -7.78 13.08
CA TYR A 150 13.85 -6.62 13.81
C TYR A 150 12.81 -7.01 14.86
#